data_AF-A0A7Y2G1K5-F1
#
_entry.id   AF-A0A7Y2G1K5-F1
#
_cell.length_a   1.000
_cell.length_b   1.000
_cell.length_c   1.000
_cell.angle_alpha   90.00
_cell.angle_beta   90.00
_cell.angle_gamma   90.00
#
_symmetry.space_group_name_H-M   'P 1'
#
loop_
_entity.id
_entity.type
_entity.pdbx_description
1 polymer ?
#
loop_
_entity_poly.entity_id
_entity_poly.type
_entity_poly.pdbx_seq_one_letter_code
_entity_poly.pdbx_strand_id
1 'polypeptide(L)'
;MSAATIGFNYHVWGLRGYGSARVSYSSDNGLTWQTLKSFQFASGDQMGTATINISSLIGKQALLRVELVPAGRQNRVSGYLYIDNVQIREVASGQLLYSPVINYLLPYEPVAM
;
A
#
# COMPACT_ATOMS: atom_id res chain seq x y z
N MET A 1 -6.70 -17.63 -15.43
CA MET A 1 -6.71 -17.46 -13.97
C MET A 1 -7.28 -16.09 -13.67
N SER A 2 -8.24 -15.96 -12.74
CA SER A 2 -8.64 -14.65 -12.23
C SER A 2 -7.50 -14.04 -11.42
N ALA A 3 -7.45 -12.72 -11.35
CA ALA A 3 -6.42 -12.01 -10.62
C ALA A 3 -7.04 -10.91 -9.77
N ALA A 4 -6.47 -10.65 -8.59
CA ALA A 4 -6.95 -9.60 -7.71
C ALA A 4 -5.79 -8.74 -7.21
N THR A 5 -6.06 -7.46 -7.04
CA THR A 5 -5.12 -6.46 -6.52
C THR A 5 -5.78 -5.59 -5.48
N ILE A 6 -5.00 -5.16 -4.49
CA ILE A 6 -5.33 -4.04 -3.62
C ILE A 6 -4.39 -2.88 -3.95
N GLY A 7 -4.97 -1.71 -4.18
CA GLY A 7 -4.28 -0.46 -4.44
C GLY A 7 -4.57 0.56 -3.34
N PHE A 8 -3.59 1.37 -2.97
CA PHE A 8 -3.80 2.51 -2.07
C PHE A 8 -2.68 3.54 -2.19
N ASN A 9 -3.01 4.80 -1.91
CA ASN A 9 -2.04 5.87 -1.72
C ASN A 9 -1.57 5.88 -0.27
N TYR A 10 -0.33 6.28 -0.04
CA TYR A 10 0.23 6.40 1.29
C TYR A 10 1.07 7.67 1.45
N HIS A 11 1.11 8.17 2.68
CA HIS A 11 2.12 9.09 3.17
C HIS A 11 2.66 8.53 4.49
N VAL A 12 3.96 8.33 4.59
CA VAL A 12 4.62 7.86 5.81
C VAL A 12 5.74 8.80 6.20
N TRP A 13 5.84 9.06 7.50
CA TRP A 13 6.91 9.85 8.08
C TRP A 13 7.21 9.34 9.49
N GLY A 14 8.46 9.43 9.92
CA GLY A 14 8.82 9.18 11.30
C GLY A 14 10.31 9.30 11.60
N LEU A 15 10.65 9.27 12.88
CA LEU A 15 12.04 9.26 13.32
C LEU A 15 12.67 7.89 13.06
N ARG A 16 13.82 7.88 12.38
CA ARG A 16 14.55 6.65 12.06
C ARG A 16 14.90 5.88 13.34
N GLY A 17 14.53 4.61 13.40
CA GLY A 17 14.77 3.74 14.56
C GLY A 17 13.73 3.84 15.68
N TYR A 18 12.71 4.70 15.54
CA TYR A 18 11.61 4.86 16.50
C TYR A 18 10.28 4.34 15.95
N GLY A 19 10.34 3.14 15.35
CA GLY A 19 9.20 2.41 14.84
C GLY A 19 9.16 2.28 13.33
N SER A 20 8.08 1.67 12.88
CA SER A 20 7.74 1.44 11.47
C SER A 20 6.22 1.43 11.34
N ALA A 21 5.73 1.28 10.12
CA ALA A 21 4.32 1.02 9.86
C ALA A 21 4.17 -0.13 8.88
N ARG A 22 3.02 -0.80 8.90
CA ARG A 22 2.71 -1.82 7.90
C ARG A 22 1.22 -1.95 7.64
N VAL A 23 0.92 -2.46 6.46
CA VAL A 23 -0.40 -2.93 6.06
C VAL A 23 -0.34 -4.44 5.94
N SER A 24 -1.28 -5.12 6.57
CA SER A 24 -1.37 -6.58 6.62
C SER A 24 -2.79 -7.03 6.34
N TYR A 25 -2.96 -8.28 5.91
CA TYR A 25 -4.27 -8.94 5.84
C TYR A 25 -4.31 -10.20 6.69
N SER A 26 -5.52 -10.64 7.03
CA SER A 26 -5.81 -11.95 7.59
C SER A 26 -6.93 -12.59 6.79
N SER A 27 -6.79 -13.87 6.43
CA SER A 27 -7.84 -14.68 5.79
C SER A 27 -8.44 -15.73 6.75
N ASP A 28 -8.14 -15.62 8.04
CA ASP A 28 -8.53 -16.55 9.10
C ASP A 28 -9.13 -15.80 10.31
N ASN A 29 -9.92 -14.76 10.02
CA ASN A 29 -10.64 -13.95 11.00
C ASN A 29 -9.74 -13.33 12.08
N GLY A 30 -8.51 -12.97 11.71
CA GLY A 30 -7.57 -12.25 12.55
C GLY A 30 -6.64 -13.12 13.39
N LEU A 31 -6.66 -14.45 13.22
CA LEU A 31 -5.76 -15.37 13.92
C LEU A 31 -4.30 -15.21 13.45
N THR A 32 -4.08 -15.13 12.13
CA THR A 32 -2.77 -14.88 11.54
C THR A 32 -2.80 -13.70 10.58
N TRP A 33 -1.66 -13.00 10.45
CA TRP A 33 -1.54 -11.77 9.66
C TRP A 33 -0.36 -11.86 8.70
N GLN A 34 -0.64 -11.68 7.42
CA GLN A 34 0.34 -11.64 6.34
C GLN A 34 0.58 -10.19 5.92
N THR A 35 1.85 -9.79 5.82
CA THR A 35 2.20 -8.40 5.48
C THR A 35 2.05 -8.15 3.99
N LEU A 36 1.29 -7.12 3.62
CA LEU A 36 1.18 -6.61 2.25
C LEU A 36 2.31 -5.63 1.95
N LYS A 37 2.53 -4.66 2.85
CA LYS A 37 3.54 -3.62 2.68
C LYS A 37 4.08 -3.18 4.04
N SER A 38 5.40 -3.05 4.12
CA SER A 38 6.08 -2.43 5.25
C SER A 38 6.65 -1.07 4.86
N PHE A 39 6.67 -0.16 5.83
CA PHE A 39 7.25 1.16 5.73
C PHE A 39 8.25 1.34 6.86
N GLN A 40 9.49 1.68 6.51
CA GLN A 40 10.49 2.08 7.50
C GLN A 40 10.36 3.58 7.73
N PHE A 41 10.36 4.01 8.98
CA PHE A 41 10.40 5.44 9.27
C PHE A 41 11.79 5.99 8.95
N ALA A 42 11.79 7.11 8.24
CA ALA A 42 12.98 7.89 7.92
C ALA A 42 12.60 9.38 7.92
N SER A 43 13.61 10.23 8.12
CA SER A 43 13.46 11.68 7.98
C SER A 43 13.14 12.03 6.52
N GLY A 44 11.98 12.66 6.30
CA GLY A 44 11.48 13.07 4.99
C GLY A 44 10.07 12.52 4.72
N ASP A 45 9.29 13.26 3.94
CA ASP A 45 7.91 12.87 3.59
C ASP A 45 7.95 11.83 2.47
N GLN A 46 7.61 10.58 2.81
CA GLN A 46 7.57 9.49 1.85
C GLN A 46 6.12 9.28 1.40
N MET A 47 5.80 9.74 0.19
CA MET A 47 4.51 9.54 -0.45
C MET A 47 4.60 8.57 -1.61
N GLY A 48 3.50 7.85 -1.88
CA GLY A 48 3.41 7.04 -3.10
C GLY A 48 2.13 6.25 -3.19
N THR A 49 2.09 5.35 -4.16
CA THR A 49 1.00 4.39 -4.37
C THR A 49 1.54 2.98 -4.28
N ALA A 50 0.82 2.09 -3.59
CA ALA A 50 1.09 0.67 -3.58
C ALA A 50 0.00 -0.05 -4.38
N THR A 51 0.39 -1.01 -5.23
CA THR A 51 -0.54 -1.95 -5.88
C THR A 51 0.03 -3.34 -5.67
N ILE A 52 -0.72 -4.21 -4.98
CA ILE A 52 -0.23 -5.47 -4.45
C ILE A 52 -1.16 -6.59 -4.90
N ASN A 53 -0.59 -7.69 -5.40
CA ASN A 53 -1.35 -8.86 -5.80
C ASN A 53 -1.91 -9.57 -4.56
N ILE A 54 -3.22 -9.83 -4.59
CA ILE A 54 -3.95 -10.55 -3.54
C ILE A 54 -4.80 -11.68 -4.15
N SER A 55 -4.35 -12.25 -5.28
CA SER A 55 -5.12 -13.28 -6.00
C SER A 55 -5.34 -14.55 -5.16
N SER A 56 -4.49 -14.80 -4.16
CA SER A 56 -4.65 -15.87 -3.17
C SER A 56 -5.87 -15.70 -2.24
N LEU A 57 -6.47 -14.50 -2.25
CA LEU A 57 -7.66 -14.13 -1.46
C LEU A 57 -8.97 -14.20 -2.25
N ILE A 58 -8.92 -14.49 -3.55
CA ILE A 58 -10.14 -14.64 -4.36
C ILE A 58 -11.03 -15.73 -3.74
N GLY A 59 -12.32 -15.40 -3.56
CA GLY A 59 -13.31 -16.27 -2.93
C GLY A 59 -13.19 -16.40 -1.41
N LYS A 60 -12.33 -15.62 -0.75
CA LYS A 60 -12.18 -15.61 0.72
C LYS A 60 -12.62 -14.27 1.30
N GLN A 61 -13.12 -14.29 2.52
CA GLN A 61 -13.21 -13.10 3.34
C GLN A 61 -11.82 -12.77 3.92
N ALA A 62 -11.47 -11.49 3.96
CA ALA A 62 -10.23 -11.03 4.57
C ALA A 62 -10.44 -9.77 5.40
N LEU A 63 -9.67 -9.65 6.49
CA LEU A 63 -9.55 -8.43 7.27
C LEU A 63 -8.30 -7.68 6.84
N LEU A 64 -8.38 -6.35 6.79
CA LEU A 64 -7.23 -5.47 6.59
C LEU A 64 -6.84 -4.83 7.92
N ARG A 65 -5.54 -4.74 8.18
CA ARG A 65 -5.00 -4.02 9.34
C ARG A 65 -3.96 -3.02 8.86
N VAL A 66 -4.08 -1.80 9.35
CA VAL A 66 -3.07 -0.75 9.25
C VAL A 66 -2.55 -0.52 10.65
N GLU A 67 -1.24 -0.67 10.86
CA GLU A 67 -0.67 -0.56 12.19
C GLU A 67 0.69 0.16 12.18
N LEU A 68 0.92 0.92 13.24
CA LEU A 68 2.24 1.41 13.59
C LEU A 68 2.88 0.37 14.50
N VAL A 69 4.12 -0.01 14.19
CA VAL A 69 4.89 -1.01 14.93
C VAL A 69 5.98 -0.29 15.71
N PRO A 70 5.91 -0.28 17.05
CA PRO A 70 6.93 0.37 17.87
C PRO A 70 8.30 -0.30 17.72
N ALA A 71 9.36 0.46 17.93
CA ALA A 71 10.72 -0.06 17.94
C ALA A 71 11.61 0.68 18.96
N GLY A 72 12.86 0.24 19.07
CA GLY A 72 13.85 0.80 19.99
C GLY A 72 13.66 0.37 21.44
N ARG A 73 14.56 0.83 22.32
CA ARG A 73 14.64 0.38 23.72
C ARG A 73 13.41 0.70 24.57
N GLN A 74 12.61 1.69 24.16
CA GLN A 74 11.44 2.15 24.92
C GLN A 74 10.11 1.69 24.30
N ASN A 75 10.13 0.85 23.26
CA ASN A 75 8.93 0.38 22.56
C ASN A 75 8.01 1.54 22.12
N ARG A 76 8.59 2.56 21.47
CA ARG A 76 7.88 3.79 21.07
C ARG A 76 7.70 3.84 19.56
N VAL A 77 6.66 4.58 19.17
CA VAL A 77 6.42 5.03 17.81
C VAL A 77 6.55 6.54 17.81
N SER A 78 7.33 7.10 16.90
CA SER A 78 7.39 8.55 16.66
C SER A 78 7.29 8.80 15.17
N GLY A 79 6.07 8.76 14.67
CA GLY A 79 5.74 8.85 13.26
C GLY A 79 4.27 8.56 13.02
N TYR A 80 3.88 8.55 11.75
CA TYR A 80 2.52 8.32 11.31
C TYR A 80 2.49 7.65 9.94
N LEU A 81 1.36 7.04 9.63
CA LEU A 81 1.01 6.50 8.32
C LEU A 81 -0.39 6.99 7.98
N TYR A 82 -0.52 7.68 6.85
CA TYR A 82 -1.80 7.96 6.22
C TYR A 82 -1.99 7.04 5.03
N ILE A 83 -3.20 6.53 4.87
CA ILE A 83 -3.62 5.74 3.72
C ILE A 83 -4.91 6.34 3.17
N ASP A 84 -4.97 6.47 1.85
CA ASP A 84 -6.13 7.00 1.15
C ASP A 84 -6.33 6.26 -0.18
N ASN A 85 -7.50 6.47 -0.81
CA ASN A 85 -7.87 5.89 -2.09
C ASN A 85 -7.67 4.36 -2.14
N VAL A 86 -8.15 3.67 -1.10
CA VAL A 86 -8.09 2.21 -1.01
C VAL A 86 -9.05 1.59 -2.03
N GLN A 87 -8.50 0.78 -2.92
CA GLN A 87 -9.24 0.13 -4.00
C GLN A 87 -8.91 -1.36 -4.04
N ILE A 88 -9.94 -2.20 -4.19
CA ILE A 88 -9.78 -3.62 -4.46
C ILE A 88 -10.32 -3.88 -5.86
N ARG A 89 -9.54 -4.54 -6.69
CA ARG A 89 -9.91 -4.90 -8.05
C ARG A 89 -9.68 -6.37 -8.28
N GLU A 90 -10.74 -7.09 -8.59
CA GLU A 90 -10.69 -8.43 -9.14
C GLU A 90 -10.96 -8.37 -10.65
N VAL A 91 -10.22 -9.14 -11.42
CA VAL A 91 -10.45 -9.34 -12.85
C VAL A 91 -10.70 -10.81 -13.13
N ALA A 92 -11.71 -11.06 -13.97
CA ALA A 92 -12.04 -12.40 -14.42
C ALA A 92 -10.87 -13.01 -15.24
N SER A 93 -10.83 -14.34 -15.27
CA SER A 93 -9.85 -15.05 -16.08
C SER A 93 -9.90 -14.60 -17.55
N GLY A 94 -8.79 -14.06 -18.06
CA GLY A 94 -8.67 -13.62 -19.46
C GLY A 94 -8.69 -12.10 -19.65
N GLN A 95 -8.88 -11.30 -18.59
CA GLN A 95 -8.78 -9.85 -18.63
C GLN A 95 -7.43 -9.39 -18.05
N LEU A 96 -6.66 -8.60 -18.79
CA LEU A 96 -5.37 -8.09 -18.33
C LEU A 96 -5.56 -7.11 -17.15
N LEU A 97 -4.76 -7.28 -16.10
CA LEU A 97 -4.58 -6.28 -15.05
C LEU A 97 -3.83 -5.09 -15.65
N TYR A 98 -4.54 -4.11 -16.20
CA TYR A 98 -3.92 -2.84 -16.54
C TYR A 98 -3.51 -2.14 -15.24
N SER A 99 -2.20 -2.09 -14.97
CA SER A 99 -1.64 -1.13 -14.02
C SER A 99 -1.79 0.26 -14.64
N PRO A 100 -2.50 1.21 -14.01
CA PRO A 100 -2.58 2.56 -14.54
C PRO A 100 -1.22 3.25 -14.33
N VAL A 101 -0.27 3.01 -15.23
CA VAL A 101 0.78 3.98 -15.46
C VAL A 101 0.11 5.12 -16.24
N ILE A 102 -0.38 6.13 -15.50
CA ILE A 102 -0.81 7.38 -16.12
C ILE A 102 0.48 8.10 -16.54
N ASN A 103 0.91 7.86 -17.77
CA ASN A 103 1.87 8.72 -18.43
C ASN A 103 1.15 10.03 -18.76
N TYR A 104 1.34 11.06 -17.93
CA TYR A 104 1.04 12.43 -18.32
C TYR A 104 2.07 12.87 -19.37
N LEU A 105 1.87 12.45 -20.62
CA LEU A 105 2.43 13.17 -21.75
C LEU A 105 1.60 14.45 -21.87
N LEU A 106 2.04 15.51 -21.20
CA LEU A 106 1.57 16.85 -21.55
C LEU A 106 1.96 17.08 -23.02
N PRO A 107 1.01 17.47 -23.90
CA PRO A 107 1.40 17.91 -25.23
C PRO A 107 2.35 19.10 -25.08
N TYR A 108 3.53 18.99 -25.67
CA TYR A 108 4.40 20.13 -25.87
C TYR A 108 3.72 21.06 -26.85
N GLU A 109 3.15 22.16 -26.35
CA GLU A 109 2.75 23.29 -27.19
C GLU A 109 4.01 24.14 -27.43
N PRO A 110 4.53 24.23 -28.67
CA PRO A 110 5.61 25.16 -28.96
C PRO A 110 5.12 26.58 -28.73
N VAL A 111 5.82 27.33 -27.87
CA VAL A 111 5.60 28.77 -27.72
C VAL A 111 5.99 29.41 -29.05
N ALA A 112 5.00 29.92 -29.79
CA ALA A 112 5.26 30.77 -30.94
C ALA A 112 5.89 32.09 -30.44
N MET A 113 7.16 32.31 -30.78
CA MET A 113 7.82 33.62 -30.81
C MET A 113 8.63 33.74 -32.08
#